data_AF-A0A973QTX9-F1
#
_entry.id   AF-A0A973QTX9-F1
#
_cell.length_a   1.000
_cell.length_b   1.000
_cell.length_c   1.000
_cell.angle_alpha   90.00
_cell.angle_beta   90.00
_cell.angle_gamma   90.00
#
_symmetry.space_group_name_H-M   'P 1'
#
loop_
_entity.id
_entity.type
_entity.pdbx_description
1 polymer ?
#
loop_
_entity_poly.entity_id
_entity_poly.type
_entity_poly.pdbx_seq_one_letter_code
_entity_poly.pdbx_strand_id
1 'polypeptide(L)' 'VDEARKLFEKLLALRNDLGLLAEEWDPRLQRQVGNFPQAFSHVPLIDTALRLTASGAYGG' A
#
# COMPACT_ATOMS: atom_id res chain seq x y z
N VAL A 1 9.95 3.50 -13.16
CA VAL A 1 8.57 3.01 -12.95
C VAL A 1 8.55 1.62 -12.31
N ASP A 2 9.40 0.69 -12.77
CA ASP A 2 9.43 -0.68 -12.23
C ASP A 2 9.71 -0.78 -10.73
N GLU A 3 10.65 0.00 -10.19
CA GLU A 3 10.93 -0.01 -8.75
C GLU A 3 9.76 0.51 -7.92
N ALA A 4 9.11 1.59 -8.38
CA ALA A 4 7.92 2.14 -7.75
C ALA A 4 6.77 1.12 -7.74
N ARG A 5 6.57 0.41 -8.86
CA ARG A 5 5.61 -0.71 -8.94
C ARG A 5 5.96 -1.82 -7.96
N LYS A 6 7.21 -2.28 -7.93
CA LYS A 6 7.65 -3.34 -7.00
C LYS A 6 7.44 -2.95 -5.55
N LEU A 7 7.70 -1.70 -5.18
CA LEU A 7 7.47 -1.21 -3.82
C LEU A 7 5.97 -1.14 -3.50
N PHE A 8 5.16 -0.62 -4.43
CA PHE A 8 3.72 -0.54 -4.28
C PHE A 8 3.09 -1.93 -4.07
N GLU A 9 3.44 -2.93 -4.88
CA GLU A 9 2.97 -4.31 -4.70
C GLU A 9 3.35 -4.89 -3.33
N LYS A 10 4.55 -4.60 -2.82
CA LYS A 10 4.95 -5.02 -1.46
C LYS A 10 4.05 -4.40 -0.39
N LEU A 11 3.70 -3.12 -0.52
CA LEU A 11 2.80 -2.45 0.43
C LEU A 11 1.38 -3.00 0.34
N LEU A 12 0.90 -3.29 -0.88
CA LEU A 12 -0.41 -3.93 -1.09
C LEU A 12 -0.49 -5.32 -0.43
N ALA A 13 0.63 -6.05 -0.34
CA ALA A 13 0.69 -7.35 0.31
C ALA A 13 0.61 -7.28 1.85
N LEU A 14 0.76 -6.10 2.47
CA LEU A 14 0.65 -5.92 3.93
C LEU A 14 -0.79 -5.74 4.42
N ARG A 15 -1.73 -5.54 3.49
CA ARG A 15 -3.16 -5.43 3.80
C ARG A 15 -3.69 -6.75 4.36
N ASN A 16 -4.71 -6.66 5.19
CA ASN A 16 -5.45 -7.86 5.58
C ASN A 16 -6.32 -8.38 4.41
N ASP A 17 -7.03 -9.47 4.66
CA ASP A 17 -7.99 -10.10 3.77
C ASP A 17 -9.12 -9.17 3.30
N LEU A 18 -9.49 -8.17 4.11
CA LEU A 18 -10.45 -7.13 3.74
C LEU A 18 -9.83 -5.97 2.93
N GLY A 19 -8.53 -6.00 2.68
CA GLY A 19 -7.81 -4.94 1.96
C GLY A 19 -7.48 -3.71 2.82
N LEU A 20 -7.50 -3.83 4.15
CA LEU A 20 -7.33 -2.73 5.10
C LEU A 20 -5.92 -2.67 5.72
N LEU A 21 -5.50 -1.44 6.05
CA LEU A 21 -4.26 -1.12 6.76
C LEU A 21 -4.52 -0.37 8.08
N ALA A 22 -3.68 -0.66 9.06
CA ALA A 22 -3.50 0.12 10.26
C ALA A 22 -2.56 1.32 9.99
N GLU A 23 -2.41 2.14 11.01
CA GLU A 23 -1.50 3.27 11.02
C GLU A 23 -0.04 2.86 10.78
N GLU A 24 0.38 1.73 11.36
CA GLU A 24 1.77 1.30 11.34
C GLU A 24 1.92 -0.19 11.02
N TRP A 25 3.11 -0.56 10.55
CA TRP A 25 3.55 -1.94 10.39
C TRP A 25 4.75 -2.20 11.31
N ASP A 26 4.65 -3.19 12.19
CA ASP A 26 5.77 -3.66 12.99
C ASP A 26 6.62 -4.62 12.14
N PRO A 27 7.85 -4.24 11.74
CA PRO A 27 8.69 -5.10 10.89
C PRO A 27 9.33 -6.27 11.66
N ARG A 28 9.39 -6.20 13.00
CA ARG A 28 9.97 -7.27 13.82
C ARG A 28 8.97 -8.40 14.04
N LEU A 29 7.73 -8.01 14.38
CA LEU A 29 6.64 -8.96 14.62
C LEU A 29 5.82 -9.25 13.34
N GLN A 30 6.10 -8.54 12.25
CA GLN A 30 5.41 -8.63 10.97
C GLN A 30 3.88 -8.55 11.12
N ARG A 31 3.40 -7.49 11.79
CA ARG A 31 1.98 -7.28 12.02
C ARG A 31 1.59 -5.81 11.91
N GLN A 32 0.32 -5.58 11.62
CA GLN A 32 -0.28 -4.25 11.69
C GLN A 32 -0.46 -3.82 13.15
N VAL A 33 -0.14 -2.56 13.46
CA VAL A 33 -0.24 -1.98 14.81
C VAL A 33 -0.78 -0.55 14.75
N GLY A 34 -1.28 -0.06 15.89
CA GLY A 34 -1.89 1.27 15.98
C GLY A 34 -3.36 1.29 15.57
N ASN A 35 -3.84 2.46 15.15
CA ASN A 35 -5.24 2.65 14.79
C ASN A 35 -5.63 1.81 13.57
N PHE A 36 -6.79 1.16 13.62
CA PHE A 36 -7.25 0.27 12.55
C PHE A 36 -8.78 0.35 12.34
N PRO A 37 -9.28 0.48 11.09
CA PRO A 37 -8.52 0.82 9.89
C PRO A 37 -8.12 2.30 9.88
N GLN A 38 -6.93 2.64 9.39
CA GLN A 38 -6.45 4.02 9.36
C GLN A 38 -6.59 4.63 7.97
N ALA A 39 -7.45 5.65 7.82
CA ALA A 39 -7.71 6.31 6.55
C ALA A 39 -6.44 6.91 5.92
N PHE A 40 -5.58 7.52 6.74
CA PHE A 40 -4.33 8.13 6.26
C PHE A 40 -3.31 7.13 5.71
N SER A 41 -3.40 5.84 6.06
CA SER A 41 -2.59 4.79 5.44
C SER A 41 -3.09 4.42 4.03
N HIS A 42 -4.37 4.65 3.74
CA HIS A 42 -4.99 4.29 2.46
C HIS A 42 -4.92 5.41 1.42
N VAL A 43 -5.06 6.67 1.84
CA VAL A 43 -4.99 7.85 0.95
C VAL A 43 -3.75 7.86 0.04
N PRO A 44 -2.52 7.72 0.56
CA PRO A 44 -1.32 7.73 -0.29
C PRO A 44 -1.22 6.50 -1.20
N LEU A 45 -1.80 5.35 -0.82
CA LEU A 45 -1.87 4.18 -1.69
C LEU A 45 -2.78 4.42 -2.89
N ILE A 46 -3.93 5.07 -2.69
CA ILE A 46 -4.85 5.43 -3.78
C ILE A 46 -4.17 6.42 -4.72
N ASP A 47 -3.56 7.49 -4.20
CA ASP A 47 -2.83 8.47 -5.03
C ASP A 47 -1.68 7.80 -5.82
N THR A 48 -0.92 6.91 -5.18
CA THR A 48 0.15 6.16 -5.85
C THR A 48 -0.39 5.26 -6.95
N ALA A 49 -1.52 4.58 -6.74
CA ALA A 49 -2.16 3.75 -7.76
C ALA A 49 -2.54 4.57 -9.01
N LEU A 50 -3.13 5.76 -8.81
CA LEU A 50 -3.49 6.68 -9.90
C LEU A 50 -2.25 7.14 -10.68
N ARG A 51 -1.16 7.51 -9.98
CA ARG A 51 0.10 7.93 -10.60
C ARG A 51 0.76 6.82 -11.39
N LEU A 52 0.82 5.60 -10.82
CA LEU A 52 1.40 4.44 -11.49
C LEU A 52 0.60 4.10 -12.77
N THR A 53 -0.73 4.14 -12.69
CA THR A 53 -1.62 3.96 -13.84
C THR A 53 -1.33 4.99 -14.94
N ALA A 54 -1.27 6.29 -14.59
CA ALA A 54 -0.98 7.36 -15.54
C ALA A 54 0.44 7.27 -16.14
N SER A 55 1.39 6.67 -15.42
CA SER A 55 2.77 6.48 -15.91
C SER A 55 2.96 5.30 -16.86
N GLY A 56 1.88 4.57 -17.19
CA GLY A 56 1.95 3.35 -18.01
C GLY A 56 2.50 2.14 -17.27
N ALA A 57 2.64 2.18 -15.93
CA ALA A 57 3.13 1.05 -15.14
C ALA A 57 2.20 -0.18 -15.18
N TYR A 58 0.93 0.08 -15.43
CA TYR A 58 -0.16 -0.89 -15.53
C TYR A 58 -0.91 -0.81 -16.88
N GLY A 59 -0.43 0.00 -17.82
CA GLY A 59 -0.95 0.05 -19.20
C GLY A 59 -0.08 -0.84 -20.09
N GLY A 60 -0.72 -1.76 -20.82
CA GLY A 60 -0.09 -2.51 -21.91
C GLY A 60 0.24 -1.62 -23.11
#